data_AF-A0A920M566-F1
#
_entry.id   AF-A0A920M566-F1
#
_cell.length_a   1.000
_cell.length_b   1.000
_cell.length_c   1.000
_cell.angle_alpha   90.00
_cell.angle_beta   90.00
_cell.angle_gamma   90.00
#
_symmetry.space_group_name_H-M   'P 1'
#
loop_
_entity.id
_entity.type
_entity.pdbx_description
1 polymer ?
#
loop_
_entity_poly.entity_id
_entity_poly.type
_entity_poly.pdbx_seq_one_letter_code
_entity_poly.pdbx_strand_id
1 'polypeptide(L)' 'MILLQQCIKLLKNLLSKKGFSQYEISNWSKDGFNSEHNLKYWKLKPYIGFGPGAHSYISKERFSIIKSPKKYIRVQNY' A
#
# COMPACT_ATOMS: atom_id res chain seq x y z
N MET A 1 -14.98 -1.55 14.00
CA MET A 1 -13.68 -2.19 14.28
C MET A 1 -13.80 -3.72 14.47
N ILE A 2 -14.79 -4.23 15.21
CA ILE A 2 -14.98 -5.68 15.47
C ILE A 2 -15.25 -6.50 14.18
N LEU A 3 -16.08 -6.00 13.26
CA LEU A 3 -16.43 -6.70 12.03
C LEU A 3 -15.20 -6.96 11.14
N LEU A 4 -14.29 -5.98 11.01
CA LEU A 4 -13.07 -6.12 10.22
C LEU A 4 -12.15 -7.22 10.77
N GLN A 5 -12.01 -7.30 12.10
CA GLN A 5 -11.19 -8.34 12.74
C GLN A 5 -11.78 -9.73 12.51
N GLN A 6 -13.11 -9.86 12.52
CA GLN A 6 -13.81 -11.11 12.20
C GLN A 6 -13.57 -11.51 10.73
N CYS A 7 -13.70 -10.59 9.78
CA CYS A 7 -13.40 -10.84 8.38
C CYS A 7 -11.96 -11.32 8.16
N ILE A 8 -10.97 -10.64 8.76
CA ILE A 8 -9.54 -11.03 8.63
C ILE A 8 -9.31 -12.42 9.23
N LYS A 9 -9.92 -12.75 10.37
CA LYS A 9 -9.81 -14.07 10.99
C LYS A 9 -10.40 -15.17 10.11
N LEU A 10 -11.56 -14.93 9.51
CA LEU A 10 -12.19 -15.86 8.56
C LEU A 10 -11.32 -16.08 7.32
N LEU A 11 -10.82 -14.99 6.72
CA LEU A 11 -9.93 -15.05 5.56
C LEU A 11 -8.65 -15.83 5.88
N LYS A 12 -8.01 -15.56 7.01
CA LYS A 12 -6.80 -16.26 7.44
C LYS A 12 -7.03 -17.77 7.55
N ASN A 13 -8.16 -18.19 8.12
CA ASN A 13 -8.49 -19.62 8.25
C ASN A 13 -8.79 -20.28 6.90
N LEU A 14 -9.47 -19.59 5.99
CA LEU A 14 -9.80 -20.13 4.66
C LEU A 14 -8.58 -20.22 3.75
N LEU A 15 -7.72 -19.20 3.77
CA LEU A 15 -6.58 -19.06 2.88
C LEU A 15 -5.38 -19.91 3.32
N SER A 16 -5.14 -20.05 4.62
CA SER A 16 -4.08 -20.94 5.14
C SER A 16 -4.27 -22.39 4.71
N LYS A 17 -5.52 -22.89 4.71
CA LYS A 17 -5.86 -24.23 4.19
C LYS A 17 -5.55 -24.41 2.70
N LYS A 18 -5.41 -23.32 1.95
CA LYS A 18 -5.05 -23.30 0.52
C LYS A 18 -3.56 -22.98 0.29
N GLY A 19 -2.75 -22.93 1.36
CA GLY A 19 -1.31 -22.63 1.30
C GLY A 19 -0.97 -21.15 1.14
N PHE A 20 -1.89 -20.24 1.50
CA PHE A 20 -1.65 -18.81 1.47
C PHE A 20 -1.37 -18.28 2.89
N SER A 21 -0.22 -17.63 3.05
CA SER A 21 0.22 -17.00 4.28
C SER A 21 -0.14 -15.51 4.28
N GLN A 22 -0.57 -15.01 5.44
CA GLN A 22 -0.82 -13.58 5.61
C GLN A 22 0.50 -12.85 5.83
N TYR A 23 0.93 -12.01 4.88
CA TYR A 23 2.19 -11.27 4.99
C TYR A 23 2.00 -9.81 5.44
N GLU A 24 0.78 -9.30 5.41
CA GLU A 24 0.39 -8.00 5.99
C GLU A 24 -1.12 -7.98 6.33
N ILE A 25 -1.62 -6.90 6.94
CA ILE A 25 -2.99 -6.79 7.48
C ILE A 25 -4.08 -7.21 6.48
N SER A 26 -3.96 -6.82 5.20
CA SER A 26 -5.01 -7.02 4.20
C SER A 26 -4.62 -7.93 3.01
N ASN A 27 -3.46 -8.58 3.02
CA ASN A 27 -2.99 -9.38 1.89
C ASN A 27 -2.37 -10.71 2.31
N TRP A 28 -2.53 -11.67 1.40
CA TRP A 28 -2.05 -13.04 1.51
C TRP A 28 -1.39 -13.45 0.20
N SER A 29 -0.41 -14.33 0.28
CA SER A 29 0.25 -14.93 -0.88
C SER A 29 0.82 -16.29 -0.51
N LYS A 30 1.18 -17.07 -1.53
CA LYS A 30 2.07 -18.21 -1.34
C LYS A 30 3.47 -17.71 -1.00
N ASP A 31 4.27 -18.56 -0.37
CA ASP A 31 5.65 -18.25 -0.04
C ASP A 31 6.43 -17.86 -1.30
N GLY A 32 7.20 -16.77 -1.20
CA GLY A 32 7.95 -16.19 -2.33
C GLY A 32 7.15 -15.26 -3.25
N PHE A 33 5.82 -15.17 -3.11
CA PHE A 33 4.96 -14.32 -3.95
C PHE A 33 4.39 -13.10 -3.22
N ASN A 34 5.09 -12.65 -2.17
CA ASN A 34 4.68 -11.45 -1.44
C ASN A 34 4.84 -10.21 -2.35
N SER A 35 3.88 -9.28 -2.28
CA SER A 35 3.99 -8.02 -3.02
C SER A 35 5.06 -7.14 -2.41
N GLU A 36 6.20 -7.00 -3.10
CA GLU A 36 7.27 -6.08 -2.70
C GLU A 36 6.79 -4.63 -2.64
N HIS A 37 5.86 -4.24 -3.51
CA HIS A 37 5.25 -2.91 -3.49
C HIS A 37 4.49 -2.65 -2.17
N ASN A 38 3.66 -3.60 -1.73
CA ASN A 38 2.90 -3.47 -0.48
C ASN A 38 3.84 -3.48 0.73
N LEU A 39 4.81 -4.40 0.73
CA LEU A 39 5.82 -4.48 1.78
C LEU A 39 6.69 -3.23 1.86
N LYS A 40 6.93 -2.53 0.74
CA LYS A 40 7.69 -1.27 0.70
C LYS A 40 7.04 -0.22 1.61
N TYR A 41 5.72 -0.08 1.57
CA TYR A 41 4.99 0.86 2.42
C TYR A 41 5.05 0.46 3.90
N TRP A 42 4.81 -0.82 4.21
CA TRP A 42 4.85 -1.33 5.58
C TRP A 42 6.23 -1.23 6.22
N LYS A 43 7.29 -1.46 5.43
CA LYS A 43 8.69 -1.35 5.88
C LYS A 43 9.21 0.08 5.90
N LEU A 44 8.35 1.08 5.60
CA LEU A 44 8.75 2.49 5.50
C LEU A 44 10.00 2.67 4.62
N LYS A 45 10.08 1.93 3.51
CA LYS A 45 11.18 2.11 2.56
C LYS A 45 10.94 3.38 1.74
N PRO A 46 11.98 4.19 1.47
CA PRO A 46 11.81 5.40 0.68
C PRO A 46 11.24 5.15 -0.72
N TYR A 47 10.32 6.02 -1.15
CA TYR A 47 9.72 6.02 -2.48
C TYR A 47 9.32 7.44 -2.90
N ILE A 48 9.31 7.68 -4.21
CA ILE A 48 8.81 8.91 -4.82
C ILE A 48 7.62 8.54 -5.68
N GLY A 49 6.49 9.20 -5.46
CA GLY A 49 5.32 9.11 -6.31
C GLY A 49 5.32 10.21 -7.36
N PHE A 50 4.79 9.91 -8.54
CA PHE A 50 4.68 10.83 -9.66
C PHE A 50 3.23 11.00 -10.08
N GLY A 51 2.87 12.22 -10.50
CA GLY A 51 1.53 12.54 -10.97
C GLY A 51 0.58 13.04 -9.88
N PRO A 52 -0.62 13.50 -10.28
CA PRO A 52 -1.56 14.16 -9.38
C PRO A 52 -2.02 13.21 -8.27
N GLY A 53 -1.91 13.66 -7.03
CA GLY A 53 -2.31 12.90 -5.84
C GLY A 53 -1.35 11.78 -5.44
N ALA A 54 -0.21 11.64 -6.12
CA ALA A 54 0.80 10.68 -5.73
C ALA A 54 1.41 11.05 -4.37
N HIS A 55 1.78 10.04 -3.60
CA HIS A 55 2.45 10.19 -2.32
C HIS A 55 3.93 9.85 -2.46
N SER A 56 4.75 10.45 -1.60
CA SER A 56 6.17 10.16 -1.49
C SER A 56 6.55 9.99 -0.02
N TYR A 57 7.57 9.17 0.21
CA TYR A 57 8.22 9.02 1.49
C TYR A 57 9.73 9.02 1.28
N ILE A 58 10.43 10.06 1.73
CA ILE A 58 11.89 10.15 1.65
C ILE A 58 12.40 10.90 2.88
N SER A 59 13.60 10.56 3.35
CA SER A 59 14.22 11.22 4.51
C SER A 59 13.32 11.27 5.76
N LYS A 60 12.50 10.23 5.96
CA LYS A 60 11.50 10.11 7.03
C LYS A 60 10.31 11.08 6.95
N GLU A 61 10.18 11.82 5.86
CA GLU A 61 9.08 12.75 5.62
C GLU A 61 8.07 12.20 4.61
N ARG A 62 6.79 12.51 4.83
CA ARG A 62 5.69 12.18 3.91
C ARG A 62 5.13 13.45 3.30
N PHE A 63 5.03 13.45 1.98
CA PHE A 63 4.37 14.52 1.24
C PHE A 63 3.54 13.94 0.11
N SER A 64 2.64 14.76 -0.43
CA SER A 64 1.79 14.40 -1.54
C SER A 64 1.81 15.47 -2.61
N ILE A 65 1.67 15.02 -3.85
CA ILE A 65 1.48 15.88 -5.00
C ILE A 65 0.04 16.37 -5.01
N ILE A 66 -0.17 17.58 -5.54
CA ILE A 66 -1.49 18.19 -5.74
C ILE A 66 -2.46 17.17 -6.36
N LYS A 67 -3.56 16.89 -5.66
CA LYS A 67 -4.54 15.87 -6.07
C LYS A 67 -5.25 16.18 -7.39
N SER A 68 -5.52 17.46 -7.66
CA SER A 68 -6.27 17.86 -8.85
C SER A 68 -5.38 17.77 -10.09
N PRO A 69 -5.72 16.95 -11.09
CA PRO A 69 -4.96 16.89 -12.34
C PRO A 69 -4.89 18.26 -13.04
N LYS A 70 -5.99 19.02 -13.02
CA LYS A 70 -6.04 20.38 -13.58
C LYS A 70 -5.05 21.33 -12.91
N LYS A 71 -4.94 21.30 -11.57
CA LYS A 71 -3.98 22.14 -10.85
C LYS A 71 -2.54 21.64 -11.04
N TYR A 72 -2.34 20.33 -11.02
CA TYR A 72 -1.04 19.71 -11.26
C TYR A 72 -0.44 20.13 -12.61
N ILE A 73 -1.22 20.04 -13.69
CA ILE A 73 -0.78 20.46 -15.03
C ILE A 73 -0.42 21.95 -15.07
N ARG A 74 -1.19 22.82 -14.40
CA ARG A 74 -0.88 24.26 -14.36
C ARG A 74 0.45 24.56 -13.66
N VAL A 75 0.76 23.86 -12.57
CA VAL A 75 2.00 24.08 -11.80
C VAL A 75 3.24 23.55 -12.51
N GLN A 76 3.10 22.55 -13.40
CA GLN A 76 4.22 22.00 -14.18
C GLN A 76 4.61 22.85 -15.40
N ASN A 77 3.74 23.78 -15.84
CA ASN A 77 3.95 24.60 -17.04
C ASN A 77 4.58 25.98 -16.73
N TYR A 78 5.14 26.16 -15.54
CA TYR A 78 5.96 27.31 -15.12
C TYR A 78 7.37 26.83 -14.80
#